data_AF-A0A973F3P3-F1
#
_entry.id   AF-A0A973F3P3-F1
#
_cell.length_a   1.000
_cell.length_b   1.000
_cell.length_c   1.000
_cell.angle_alpha   90.00
_cell.angle_beta   90.00
_cell.angle_gamma   90.00
#
_symmetry.space_group_name_H-M   'P 1'
#
loop_
_entity.id
_entity.type
_entity.pdbx_description
1 polymer ?
#
loop_
_entity_poly.entity_id
_entity_poly.type
_entity_poly.pdbx_seq_one_letter_code
_entity_poly.pdbx_strand_id
1 'polypeptide(L)' 'FVIKKLNINPEETIFIDDREKNVKVAQSLGIKGIIFKNKNQLIKDFNNLGVKIND' A
#
# COMPACT_ATOMS: atom_id res chain seq x y z
N PHE A 1 6.78 6.13 -12.42
CA PHE A 1 7.68 7.28 -12.19
C PHE A 1 8.22 7.29 -10.77
N VAL A 2 7.37 7.35 -9.74
CA VAL A 2 7.79 7.46 -8.32
C VAL A 2 8.66 6.30 -7.85
N ILE A 3 8.27 5.05 -8.11
CA ILE A 3 8.98 3.85 -7.62
C ILE A 3 10.43 3.80 -8.08
N LYS A 4 10.68 4.00 -9.39
CA LYS A 4 12.05 4.05 -9.94
C LYS A 4 12.86 5.23 -9.41
N LYS A 5 12.22 6.34 -9.05
CA LYS A 5 12.90 7.56 -8.57
C LYS A 5 13.31 7.45 -7.10
N LEU A 6 12.55 6.72 -6.29
CA LEU A 6 12.77 6.60 -4.85
C LEU A 6 13.65 5.39 -4.46
N ASN A 7 14.06 4.56 -5.43
CA ASN A 7 14.83 3.32 -5.18
C ASN A 7 14.24 2.48 -4.03
N ILE A 8 12.92 2.38 -3.99
CA ILE A 8 12.19 1.67 -2.94
C ILE A 8 12.24 0.16 -3.16
N ASN A 9 12.48 -0.57 -2.07
CA ASN A 9 12.35 -2.03 -2.05
C ASN A 9 10.86 -2.41 -2.08
N PRO A 10 10.36 -3.07 -3.15
CA PRO A 10 8.95 -3.40 -3.28
C PRO A 10 8.40 -4.26 -2.13
N GLU A 11 9.24 -5.16 -1.57
CA GLU A 11 8.84 -6.09 -0.51
C GLU A 11 8.60 -5.41 0.84
N GLU A 12 9.23 -4.26 1.06
CA GLU A 12 9.12 -3.46 2.29
C GLU A 12 8.21 -2.23 2.10
N THR A 13 7.54 -2.13 0.96
CA THR A 13 6.71 -0.97 0.60
C THR A 13 5.23 -1.32 0.54
N ILE A 14 4.39 -0.43 1.09
CA ILE A 14 2.93 -0.46 0.95
C ILE A 14 2.48 0.76 0.13
N PHE A 15 1.69 0.53 -0.92
CA PHE A 15 1.06 1.57 -1.72
C PHE A 15 -0.45 1.63 -1.44
N ILE A 16 -0.98 2.82 -1.18
CA ILE A 16 -2.37 3.03 -0.77
C ILE A 16 -2.97 4.11 -1.66
N ASP A 17 -4.04 3.77 -2.40
CA ASP A 17 -4.78 4.68 -3.28
C ASP A 17 -6.25 4.21 -3.33
N ASP A 18 -7.20 5.11 -3.51
CA ASP A 18 -8.62 4.79 -3.62
C ASP A 18 -8.99 4.26 -5.02
N ARG A 19 -8.15 4.55 -6.03
CA ARG A 19 -8.37 4.10 -7.41
C ARG A 19 -7.76 2.74 -7.63
N GLU A 20 -8.62 1.74 -7.85
CA GLU A 20 -8.23 0.34 -8.10
C GLU A 20 -7.16 0.19 -9.20
N LYS A 21 -7.24 0.97 -10.28
CA LYS A 21 -6.25 0.92 -11.37
C LYS A 21 -4.82 1.19 -10.90
N ASN A 22 -4.63 2.11 -9.96
CA ASN A 22 -3.30 2.46 -9.45
C ASN A 22 -2.77 1.37 -8.54
N VAL A 23 -3.64 0.83 -7.69
CA VAL A 23 -3.29 -0.26 -6.78
C VAL A 23 -2.88 -1.50 -7.56
N LYS A 24 -3.61 -1.85 -8.63
CA LYS A 24 -3.24 -2.96 -9.53
C LYS A 24 -1.88 -2.75 -10.20
N VAL A 25 -1.58 -1.53 -10.63
CA VAL A 25 -0.26 -1.20 -11.19
C VAL A 25 0.83 -1.38 -10.13
N ALA A 26 0.64 -0.90 -8.90
CA ALA A 26 1.61 -1.10 -7.82
C ALA A 26 1.83 -2.60 -7.51
N GLN A 27 0.76 -3.38 -7.44
CA GLN A 27 0.82 -4.84 -7.26
C GLN A 27 1.58 -5.54 -8.39
N SER A 28 1.38 -5.13 -9.64
CA SER A 28 2.11 -5.69 -10.80
C SER A 28 3.62 -5.39 -10.76
N LEU A 29 4.04 -4.40 -9.96
CA LEU A 29 5.43 -4.02 -9.75
C LEU A 29 6.03 -4.65 -8.47
N GLY A 30 5.32 -5.61 -7.85
CA GLY A 30 5.77 -6.31 -6.65
C GLY A 30 5.51 -5.57 -5.34
N ILE A 31 4.80 -4.43 -5.37
CA ILE A 31 4.49 -3.64 -4.18
C ILE A 31 3.18 -4.11 -3.56
N LYS A 32 3.10 -4.21 -2.24
CA LYS A 32 1.83 -4.45 -1.56
C LYS A 32 0.88 -3.29 -1.78
N GLY A 33 -0.17 -3.48 -2.57
CA GLY A 33 -1.19 -2.47 -2.83
C GLY A 33 -2.45 -2.64 -1.98
N ILE A 34 -2.93 -1.57 -1.35
CA ILE A 34 -4.21 -1.49 -0.61
C ILE A 34 -5.16 -0.52 -1.32
N ILE A 35 -6.37 -0.96 -1.64
CA ILE A 35 -7.44 -0.08 -2.10
C ILE A 35 -8.08 0.57 -0.88
N PHE A 36 -7.93 1.89 -0.76
CA PHE A 36 -8.50 2.62 0.37
C PHE A 36 -10.02 2.76 0.22
N LYS A 37 -10.77 2.32 1.24
CA LYS A 37 -12.24 2.48 1.31
C LYS A 37 -12.67 3.36 2.48
N ASN A 38 -12.03 3.21 3.64
CA ASN A 38 -12.26 4.00 4.84
C ASN A 38 -11.18 3.72 5.91
N LYS A 39 -11.16 4.54 6.98
CA LYS A 39 -10.22 4.42 8.11
C LYS A 39 -10.24 3.02 8.74
N ASN A 40 -11.42 2.45 9.00
CA ASN A 40 -11.54 1.16 9.70
C ASN A 40 -10.96 0.00 8.88
N GLN A 41 -11.21 -0.03 7.56
CA GLN A 41 -10.61 -1.00 6.66
C GLN A 41 -9.09 -0.86 6.62
N LEU A 42 -8.57 0.37 6.55
CA LEU A 42 -7.12 0.59 6.52
C LEU A 42 -6.43 0.13 7.80
N ILE A 43 -7.02 0.42 8.98
CA ILE A 43 -6.50 -0.06 10.27
C ILE A 43 -6.45 -1.59 10.31
N LYS A 44 -7.51 -2.26 9.84
CA LYS A 44 -7.54 -3.73 9.77
C LYS A 44 -6.43 -4.27 8.87
N ASP A 45 -6.22 -3.67 7.71
CA ASP A 45 -5.18 -4.09 6.77
C ASP A 45 -3.78 -3.87 7.34
N PHE A 46 -3.55 -2.77 8.06
CA PHE A 46 -2.28 -2.51 8.74
C PHE A 46 -2.02 -3.51 9.87
N ASN A 47 -3.01 -3.81 10.69
CA ASN A 47 -2.89 -4.83 11.74
C ASN A 47 -2.54 -6.20 11.16
N ASN A 48 -3.15 -6.59 10.03
CA ASN A 48 -2.85 -7.85 9.33
C ASN A 48 -1.40 -7.89 8.78
N LEU A 49 -0.80 -6.71 8.54
CA LEU A 49 0.58 -6.56 8.09
C LEU A 49 1.56 -6.32 9.24
N GLY A 50 1.11 -6.31 10.50
CA GLY A 50 1.92 -6.01 11.67
C GLY A 50 2.32 -4.52 11.80
N VAL A 51 1.69 -3.65 11.01
CA VAL A 51 1.90 -2.19 11.07
C VAL A 51 1.07 -1.62 12.21
N LYS A 52 1.75 -1.05 13.21
CA LYS A 52 1.09 -0.40 14.36
C LYS A 52 0.74 1.05 14.02
N ILE A 53 -0.51 1.43 14.25
CA ILE A 53 -0.93 2.84 14.23
C ILE A 53 -1.04 3.30 15.68
N ASN A 54 -0.39 4.41 16.00
CA ASN A 54 -0.64 5.13 17.24
C ASN A 54 -1.71 6.18 16.93
N ASP A 55 -2.83 6.15 17.65
CA ASP A 55 -3.86 7.20 17.60
C ASP A 55 -3.40 8.46 18.35
#